data_AF-A0A943XTT7-F1
#
_entry.id   AF-A0A943XTT7-F1
#
_cell.length_a   1.000
_cell.length_b   1.000
_cell.length_c   1.000
_cell.angle_alpha   90.00
_cell.angle_beta   90.00
_cell.angle_gamma   90.00
#
_symmetry.space_group_name_H-M   'P 1'
#
loop_
_entity.id
_entity.type
_entity.pdbx_description
1 polymer ?
#
loop_
_entity_poly.entity_id
_entity_poly.type
_entity_poly.pdbx_seq_one_letter_code
_entity_poly.pdbx_strand_id
1 'polypeptide(L)'
;YQALGRPRLAFLVSGGNMDSMVNLYSANRVRRKYDMYSPGGEVLRPRRAVTVYSKMLRECYPDVPIIIGGIEASLRRLAHYDYWDNRVMPSVLVDSGADLLVYGMGEKPLAQIAEALAAGIAISDITYVRGTAYLAQSPEQVYEEKVMLPSFEQVAADKTAFAKAFAASYREQDYLLGRTLVQQHGETYLVQNPPAEPLSEMEFDDLYELPFTREAHPSYEKEIPALKEVKFSLVSNRGCYGGCAFCAIFFHQGRYIQSRSVQSLVREAQMLTQKKDFKGYIHDVGGPTANFTRLSCKKAETQGMCPGKRCLAPRPCPNLIVDHSKYLESLRALRKIPGVKKVFVRSGVRYDY
;
A
#
# COMPACT_ATOMS: atom_id res chain seq x y z
N TYR A 1 -2.82 6.79 22.90
CA TYR A 1 -3.38 5.42 22.88
C TYR A 1 -4.31 5.15 24.06
N GLN A 2 -4.02 5.62 25.29
CA GLN A 2 -4.96 5.48 26.42
C GLN A 2 -6.32 6.13 26.16
N ALA A 3 -6.33 7.31 25.52
CA ALA A 3 -7.57 8.00 25.12
C ALA A 3 -8.46 7.21 24.13
N LEU A 4 -7.92 6.22 23.41
CA LEU A 4 -8.71 5.38 22.50
C LEU A 4 -9.49 4.28 23.25
N GLY A 5 -9.10 3.97 24.49
CA GLY A 5 -9.64 2.85 25.25
C GLY A 5 -9.26 1.48 24.68
N ARG A 6 -9.82 0.43 25.28
CA ARG A 6 -9.67 -0.95 24.79
C ARG A 6 -10.60 -1.15 23.57
N PRO A 7 -10.09 -1.54 22.39
CA PRO A 7 -10.91 -1.77 21.22
C PRO A 7 -11.67 -3.10 21.36
N ARG A 8 -12.75 -3.23 20.59
CA ARG A 8 -13.54 -4.46 20.51
C ARG A 8 -12.78 -5.61 19.81
N LEU A 9 -12.02 -5.30 18.76
CA LEU A 9 -11.37 -6.31 17.90
C LEU A 9 -9.85 -6.25 18.01
N ALA A 10 -9.25 -5.14 17.59
CA ALA A 10 -7.80 -4.97 17.52
C ALA A 10 -7.42 -3.49 17.48
N PHE A 11 -6.15 -3.20 17.75
CA PHE A 11 -5.53 -1.95 17.35
C PHE A 11 -5.00 -2.08 15.92
N LEU A 12 -5.35 -1.10 15.07
CA LEU A 12 -4.81 -0.99 13.71
C LEU A 12 -3.78 0.14 13.69
N VAL A 13 -2.53 -0.17 13.33
CA VAL A 13 -1.41 0.76 13.39
C VAL A 13 -0.81 0.96 12.00
N SER A 14 -0.65 2.22 11.59
CA SER A 14 0.00 2.60 10.35
C SER A 14 0.91 3.80 10.58
N GLY A 15 1.97 3.90 9.75
CA GLY A 15 2.83 5.08 9.70
C GLY A 15 2.14 6.31 9.10
N GLY A 16 0.90 6.20 8.62
CA GLY A 16 0.14 7.24 7.92
C GLY A 16 0.24 7.11 6.40
N ASN A 17 -0.03 8.20 5.67
CA ASN A 17 0.01 8.23 4.19
C ASN A 17 1.42 8.16 3.59
N MET A 18 2.46 8.21 4.42
CA MET A 18 3.85 8.14 4.00
C MET A 18 4.69 7.50 5.09
N ASP A 19 5.76 6.81 4.70
CA ASP A 19 6.77 6.27 5.61
C ASP A 19 7.31 7.39 6.52
N SER A 20 7.36 7.11 7.83
CA SER A 20 7.76 8.09 8.85
C SER A 20 9.19 8.59 8.68
N MET A 21 10.11 7.78 8.17
CA MET A 21 11.48 8.22 7.91
C MET A 21 11.57 9.10 6.67
N VAL A 22 10.85 8.78 5.60
CA VAL A 22 10.72 9.64 4.40
C VAL A 22 10.05 10.97 4.74
N ASN A 23 9.14 10.97 5.69
CA ASN A 23 8.45 12.17 6.17
C ASN A 23 9.35 13.08 7.02
N LEU A 24 10.29 12.50 7.76
CA LEU A 24 11.22 13.24 8.61
C LEU A 24 12.48 13.69 7.89
N TYR A 25 12.88 13.00 6.81
CA TYR A 25 14.15 13.22 6.13
C TYR A 25 14.00 13.32 4.61
N SER A 26 14.83 14.15 3.99
CA SER A 26 15.04 14.10 2.53
C SER A 26 15.88 12.88 2.13
N ALA A 27 15.94 12.60 0.83
CA ALA A 27 16.82 11.56 0.29
C ALA A 27 18.30 11.80 0.62
N ASN A 28 18.70 13.07 0.82
CA ASN A 28 20.06 13.44 1.22
C ASN A 28 20.24 13.44 2.76
N ARG A 29 19.35 12.75 3.50
CA ARG A 29 19.36 12.63 4.97
C ARG A 29 19.23 13.98 5.72
N VAL A 30 18.73 15.02 5.06
CA VAL A 30 18.47 16.31 5.71
C VAL A 30 17.12 16.26 6.41
N ARG A 31 17.07 16.63 7.69
CA ARG A 31 15.81 16.69 8.45
C ARG A 31 14.87 17.74 7.85
N ARG A 32 13.63 17.34 7.57
CA ARG A 32 12.59 18.24 7.07
C ARG A 32 12.09 19.13 8.20
N LYS A 33 11.81 20.40 7.87
CA LYS A 33 11.26 21.38 8.81
C LYS A 33 9.75 21.23 9.01
N TYR A 34 9.06 20.64 8.03
CA TYR A 34 7.61 20.52 8.00
C TYR A 34 7.18 19.09 7.68
N ASP A 35 6.13 18.63 8.36
CA ASP A 35 5.41 17.40 8.07
C ASP A 35 4.10 17.74 7.35
N MET A 36 4.02 17.44 6.05
CA MET A 36 2.85 17.79 5.24
C MET A 36 1.56 17.10 5.67
N TYR A 37 1.66 16.04 6.48
CA TYR A 37 0.52 15.20 6.88
C TYR A 37 0.08 15.45 8.33
N SER A 38 0.66 16.44 9.01
CA SER A 38 0.34 16.78 10.40
C SER A 38 -0.28 18.18 10.52
N PRO A 39 -1.10 18.43 11.57
CA PRO A 39 -1.71 19.74 11.82
C PRO A 39 -0.68 20.86 11.84
N GLY A 40 -0.92 21.91 11.05
CA GLY A 40 -0.03 23.08 10.96
C GLY A 40 1.34 22.80 10.33
N GLY A 41 1.57 21.61 9.77
CA GLY A 41 2.88 21.22 9.27
C GLY A 41 3.86 20.79 10.36
N GLU A 42 3.37 20.57 11.60
CA GLU A 42 4.22 20.25 12.74
C GLU A 42 4.79 18.83 12.69
N VAL A 43 6.06 18.68 13.05
CA VAL A 43 6.74 17.39 13.04
C VAL A 43 6.37 16.60 14.31
N LEU A 44 5.23 15.91 14.28
CA LEU A 44 4.66 15.19 15.43
C LEU A 44 4.89 13.67 15.39
N ARG A 45 5.14 13.11 14.20
CA ARG A 45 5.30 11.66 14.03
C ARG A 45 6.71 11.21 14.46
N PRO A 46 6.84 10.17 15.30
CA PRO A 46 8.14 9.64 15.66
C PRO A 46 8.79 8.90 14.48
N ARG A 47 10.11 8.71 14.55
CA ARG A 47 10.83 7.84 13.61
C ARG A 47 10.35 6.41 13.79
N ARG A 48 10.10 5.69 12.69
CA ARG A 48 9.59 4.31 12.70
C ARG A 48 8.30 4.20 13.50
N ALA A 49 7.34 5.03 13.09
CA ALA A 49 6.09 5.26 13.81
C ALA A 49 5.31 3.97 14.06
N VAL A 50 5.31 3.03 13.11
CA VAL A 50 4.66 1.73 13.29
C VAL A 50 5.23 1.01 14.50
N THR A 51 6.57 0.88 14.58
CA THR A 51 7.25 0.22 15.70
C THR A 51 7.00 0.93 17.02
N VAL A 52 7.12 2.25 17.06
CA VAL A 52 6.94 3.05 18.30
C VAL A 52 5.51 2.89 18.83
N TYR A 53 4.50 3.07 17.97
CA TYR A 53 3.12 2.99 18.40
C TYR A 53 2.70 1.57 18.80
N SER A 54 3.16 0.53 18.08
CA SER A 54 2.89 -0.86 18.46
C SER A 54 3.46 -1.22 19.83
N LYS A 55 4.70 -0.82 20.14
CA LYS A 55 5.32 -1.09 21.45
C LYS A 55 4.56 -0.42 22.59
N MET A 56 4.21 0.86 22.41
CA MET A 56 3.40 1.59 23.40
C MET A 56 2.02 0.96 23.62
N LEU A 57 1.38 0.47 22.55
CA LEU A 57 0.11 -0.23 22.65
C LEU A 57 0.26 -1.57 23.37
N ARG A 58 1.32 -2.33 23.08
CA ARG A 58 1.60 -3.60 23.75
C ARG A 58 1.83 -3.42 25.25
N GLU A 59 2.54 -2.37 25.66
CA GLU A 59 2.76 -2.03 27.07
C GLU A 59 1.45 -1.73 27.80
N CYS A 60 0.52 -1.05 27.15
CA CYS A 60 -0.75 -0.63 27.77
C CYS A 60 -1.86 -1.68 27.68
N TYR A 61 -1.82 -2.52 26.65
CA TYR A 61 -2.83 -3.52 26.35
C TYR A 61 -2.17 -4.84 25.90
N PRO A 62 -1.54 -5.58 26.83
CA PRO A 62 -0.77 -6.78 26.51
C PRO A 62 -1.55 -7.85 25.75
N ASP A 63 -2.85 -8.00 26.04
CA ASP A 63 -3.70 -9.06 25.50
C ASP A 63 -4.60 -8.61 24.33
N VAL A 64 -4.39 -7.41 23.80
CA VAL A 64 -5.18 -6.92 22.65
C VAL A 64 -4.41 -7.20 21.36
N PRO A 65 -5.05 -7.76 20.32
CA PRO A 65 -4.43 -7.90 19.02
C PRO A 65 -3.95 -6.56 18.44
N ILE A 66 -2.72 -6.52 17.93
CA ILE A 66 -2.12 -5.38 17.24
C ILE A 66 -1.85 -5.79 15.79
N ILE A 67 -2.52 -5.13 14.85
CA ILE A 67 -2.36 -5.34 13.42
C ILE A 67 -1.68 -4.11 12.83
N ILE A 68 -0.56 -4.32 12.15
CA ILE A 68 0.21 -3.24 11.50
C ILE A 68 -0.02 -3.24 9.98
N GLY A 69 0.00 -2.06 9.36
CA GLY A 69 -0.21 -1.95 7.92
C GLY A 69 0.22 -0.61 7.31
N GLY A 70 -0.20 -0.38 6.07
CA GLY A 70 0.14 0.82 5.30
C GLY A 70 1.52 0.74 4.64
N ILE A 71 1.96 1.83 4.01
CA ILE A 71 3.18 1.87 3.20
C ILE A 71 4.42 1.50 4.02
N GLU A 72 4.53 2.04 5.25
CA GLU A 72 5.68 1.78 6.13
C GLU A 72 5.81 0.30 6.49
N ALA A 73 4.72 -0.33 6.95
CA ALA A 73 4.76 -1.75 7.32
C ALA A 73 4.93 -2.65 6.08
N SER A 74 4.17 -2.36 5.02
CA SER A 74 4.17 -3.13 3.79
C SER A 74 5.57 -3.22 3.17
N LEU A 75 6.29 -2.11 3.03
CA LEU A 75 7.63 -2.10 2.40
C LEU A 75 8.72 -2.72 3.29
N ARG A 76 8.46 -2.90 4.58
CA ARG A 76 9.39 -3.42 5.60
C ARG A 76 8.98 -4.79 6.14
N ARG A 77 8.08 -5.49 5.45
CA ARG A 77 7.47 -6.75 5.91
C ARG A 77 8.44 -7.92 5.98
N LEU A 78 9.48 -7.94 5.15
CA LEU A 78 10.60 -8.89 5.20
C LEU A 78 11.85 -8.17 5.74
N ALA A 79 12.96 -8.89 5.92
CA ALA A 79 14.26 -8.26 6.12
C ALA A 79 14.54 -7.25 4.98
N HIS A 80 14.91 -6.03 5.34
CA HIS A 80 14.98 -4.91 4.41
C HIS A 80 16.21 -4.04 4.68
N TYR A 81 16.76 -3.42 3.64
CA TYR A 81 17.81 -2.44 3.80
C TYR A 81 17.22 -1.10 4.25
N ASP A 82 17.60 -0.63 5.43
CA ASP A 82 17.23 0.68 5.94
C ASP A 82 18.29 1.70 5.51
N TYR A 83 17.90 2.60 4.61
CA TYR A 83 18.78 3.62 4.04
C TYR A 83 19.30 4.62 5.10
N TRP A 84 18.54 4.87 6.16
CA TRP A 84 18.89 5.87 7.18
C TRP A 84 19.91 5.34 8.17
N ASP A 85 19.72 4.11 8.65
CA ASP A 85 20.67 3.45 9.56
C ASP A 85 21.79 2.73 8.80
N ASN A 86 21.72 2.68 7.45
CA ASN A 86 22.69 2.06 6.57
C ASN A 86 22.98 0.58 6.93
N ARG A 87 21.93 -0.19 7.21
CA ARG A 87 22.04 -1.60 7.57
C ARG A 87 20.81 -2.39 7.13
N VAL A 88 20.94 -3.70 7.08
CA VAL A 88 19.78 -4.58 6.94
C VAL A 88 19.10 -4.70 8.29
N MET A 89 17.81 -4.42 8.32
CA MET A 89 16.93 -4.53 9.47
C MET A 89 16.07 -5.80 9.33
N PRO A 90 15.64 -6.42 10.44
CA PRO A 90 14.68 -7.50 10.39
C PRO A 90 13.32 -6.98 9.90
N SER A 91 12.35 -7.90 9.76
CA SER A 91 10.97 -7.50 9.52
C SER A 91 10.45 -6.55 10.59
N VAL A 92 9.69 -5.53 10.16
CA VAL A 92 8.98 -4.64 11.08
C VAL A 92 7.97 -5.39 11.97
N LEU A 93 7.46 -6.56 11.53
CA LEU A 93 6.58 -7.39 12.35
C LEU A 93 7.32 -7.92 13.58
N VAL A 94 8.55 -8.41 13.39
CA VAL A 94 9.44 -8.86 14.48
C VAL A 94 9.80 -7.68 15.39
N ASP A 95 10.25 -6.57 14.82
CA ASP A 95 10.73 -5.42 15.61
C ASP A 95 9.64 -4.71 16.42
N SER A 96 8.40 -4.73 15.93
CA SER A 96 7.27 -4.02 16.54
C SER A 96 6.53 -4.82 17.60
N GLY A 97 6.66 -6.15 17.62
CA GLY A 97 5.87 -7.03 18.50
C GLY A 97 4.37 -7.03 18.20
N ALA A 98 4.00 -6.66 16.97
CA ALA A 98 2.62 -6.79 16.47
C ALA A 98 2.31 -8.26 16.13
N ASP A 99 1.02 -8.60 16.11
CA ASP A 99 0.56 -9.98 15.93
C ASP A 99 0.39 -10.34 14.46
N LEU A 100 0.01 -9.35 13.63
CA LEU A 100 -0.25 -9.54 12.20
C LEU A 100 0.13 -8.29 11.41
N LEU A 101 0.68 -8.49 10.21
CA LEU A 101 0.99 -7.42 9.26
C LEU A 101 0.09 -7.53 8.04
N VAL A 102 -0.53 -6.44 7.60
CA VAL A 102 -1.22 -6.34 6.31
C VAL A 102 -0.35 -5.56 5.33
N TYR A 103 -0.05 -6.15 4.18
CA TYR A 103 0.78 -5.52 3.15
C TYR A 103 0.01 -5.29 1.85
N GLY A 104 0.42 -4.25 1.14
CA GLY A 104 -0.26 -3.79 -0.07
C GLY A 104 -1.63 -3.18 0.21
N MET A 105 -2.60 -3.47 -0.64
CA MET A 105 -3.97 -2.97 -0.53
C MET A 105 -4.72 -3.78 0.54
N GLY A 106 -5.09 -3.09 1.62
CA GLY A 106 -5.56 -3.73 2.85
C GLY A 106 -7.08 -3.93 2.92
N GLU A 107 -7.86 -3.49 1.94
CA GLU A 107 -9.33 -3.50 2.01
C GLU A 107 -9.91 -4.91 2.20
N LYS A 108 -9.61 -5.85 1.29
CA LYS A 108 -10.05 -7.25 1.39
C LYS A 108 -9.46 -7.96 2.62
N PRO A 109 -8.13 -7.89 2.89
CA PRO A 109 -7.55 -8.55 4.07
C PRO A 109 -8.14 -8.04 5.39
N LEU A 110 -8.32 -6.72 5.56
CA LEU A 110 -8.85 -6.16 6.80
C LEU A 110 -10.30 -6.57 7.05
N ALA A 111 -11.12 -6.67 6.00
CA ALA A 111 -12.49 -7.17 6.14
C ALA A 111 -12.49 -8.62 6.64
N GLN A 112 -11.70 -9.50 6.02
CA GLN A 112 -11.58 -10.91 6.42
C GLN A 112 -11.04 -11.08 7.84
N ILE A 113 -10.02 -10.30 8.23
CA ILE A 113 -9.47 -10.33 9.58
C ILE A 113 -10.52 -9.84 10.60
N ALA A 114 -11.25 -8.77 10.29
CA ALA A 114 -12.28 -8.24 11.17
C ALA A 114 -13.43 -9.23 11.37
N GLU A 115 -13.86 -9.93 10.32
CA GLU A 115 -14.85 -11.00 10.37
C GLU A 115 -14.36 -12.17 11.24
N ALA A 116 -13.13 -12.64 11.02
CA ALA A 116 -12.53 -13.72 11.80
C ALA A 116 -12.44 -13.39 13.29
N LEU A 117 -11.93 -12.20 13.64
CA LEU A 117 -11.86 -11.72 15.02
C LEU A 117 -13.26 -11.56 15.63
N ALA A 118 -14.24 -11.06 14.87
CA ALA A 118 -15.61 -10.94 15.35
C ALA A 118 -16.28 -12.30 15.58
N ALA A 119 -15.87 -13.33 14.84
CA ALA A 119 -16.30 -14.71 15.04
C ALA A 119 -15.59 -15.41 16.22
N GLY A 120 -14.63 -14.75 16.88
CA GLY A 120 -13.90 -15.28 18.02
C GLY A 120 -12.66 -16.09 17.68
N ILE A 121 -12.21 -16.07 16.41
CA ILE A 121 -10.93 -16.68 16.02
C ILE A 121 -9.80 -15.88 16.66
N ALA A 122 -8.87 -16.56 17.33
CA ALA A 122 -7.71 -15.89 17.93
C ALA A 122 -6.80 -15.33 16.85
N ILE A 123 -6.16 -14.18 17.10
CA ILE A 123 -5.27 -13.53 16.12
C ILE A 123 -4.11 -14.45 15.69
N SER A 124 -3.65 -15.34 16.56
CA SER A 124 -2.63 -16.37 16.27
C SER A 124 -3.06 -17.39 15.23
N ASP A 125 -4.37 -17.57 15.06
CA ASP A 125 -4.95 -18.60 14.18
C ASP A 125 -5.36 -18.01 12.83
N ILE A 126 -5.27 -16.68 12.65
CA ILE A 126 -5.56 -15.99 11.40
C ILE A 126 -4.29 -16.02 10.52
N THR A 127 -3.94 -17.23 10.05
CA THR A 127 -2.74 -17.49 9.25
C THR A 127 -3.00 -17.61 7.75
N TYR A 128 -4.27 -17.64 7.34
CA TYR A 128 -4.70 -17.96 5.97
C TYR A 128 -5.07 -16.74 5.11
N VAL A 129 -5.12 -15.53 5.69
CA VAL A 129 -5.58 -14.33 4.97
C VAL A 129 -4.51 -13.85 4.00
N ARG A 130 -4.83 -13.80 2.71
CA ARG A 130 -3.92 -13.28 1.67
C ARG A 130 -3.58 -11.81 1.91
N GLY A 131 -2.40 -11.37 1.50
CA GLY A 131 -1.93 -10.00 1.73
C GLY A 131 -1.52 -9.74 3.18
N THR A 132 -1.23 -10.78 3.96
CA THR A 132 -0.76 -10.66 5.34
C THR A 132 0.60 -11.32 5.57
N ALA A 133 1.23 -10.99 6.69
CA ALA A 133 2.35 -11.73 7.23
C ALA A 133 2.19 -11.95 8.75
N TYR A 134 2.64 -13.09 9.23
CA TYR A 134 2.56 -13.53 10.62
C TYR A 134 3.88 -14.20 11.05
N LEU A 135 4.02 -14.48 12.35
CA LEU A 135 5.17 -15.23 12.89
C LEU A 135 4.75 -16.65 13.24
N ALA A 136 5.49 -17.63 12.73
CA ALA A 136 5.35 -19.06 13.05
C ALA A 136 6.54 -19.53 13.89
N GLN A 137 6.33 -20.61 14.65
CA GLN A 137 7.38 -21.23 15.48
C GLN A 137 8.26 -22.18 14.68
N SER A 138 7.72 -22.78 13.61
CA SER A 138 8.50 -23.61 12.71
C SER A 138 7.95 -23.55 11.28
N PRO A 139 8.79 -23.79 10.26
CA PRO A 139 8.35 -23.76 8.86
C PRO A 139 7.41 -24.92 8.54
N GLU A 140 7.39 -25.99 9.33
CA GLU A 140 6.46 -27.13 9.18
C GLU A 140 5.01 -26.75 9.47
N GLN A 141 4.76 -25.64 10.20
CA GLN A 141 3.42 -25.09 10.43
C GLN A 141 2.82 -24.43 9.17
N VAL A 142 3.64 -24.21 8.13
CA VAL A 142 3.22 -23.64 6.85
C VAL A 142 2.95 -24.78 5.87
N TYR A 143 1.68 -25.09 5.64
CA TYR A 143 1.26 -26.23 4.80
C TYR A 143 1.22 -25.89 3.32
N GLU A 144 1.09 -24.61 2.98
CA GLU A 144 1.03 -24.11 1.61
C GLU A 144 2.37 -24.28 0.89
N GLU A 145 2.33 -24.27 -0.45
CA GLU A 145 3.54 -24.18 -1.25
C GLU A 145 4.31 -22.90 -0.89
N LYS A 146 5.56 -23.08 -0.47
CA LYS A 146 6.37 -22.01 0.13
C LYS A 146 7.75 -21.89 -0.50
N VAL A 147 8.24 -20.66 -0.54
CA VAL A 147 9.61 -20.31 -0.91
C VAL A 147 10.38 -19.92 0.35
N MET A 148 11.36 -20.74 0.71
CA MET A 148 12.30 -20.41 1.78
C MET A 148 13.27 -19.33 1.30
N LEU A 149 13.26 -18.19 1.97
CA LEU A 149 14.23 -17.12 1.78
C LEU A 149 15.45 -17.36 2.70
N PRO A 150 16.65 -16.85 2.34
CA PRO A 150 17.76 -16.78 3.28
C PRO A 150 17.34 -16.09 4.59
N SER A 151 17.85 -16.57 5.73
CA SER A 151 17.51 -16.04 7.04
C SER A 151 17.90 -14.57 7.18
N PHE A 152 17.33 -13.88 8.15
CA PHE A 152 17.71 -12.50 8.48
C PHE A 152 19.23 -12.37 8.72
N GLU A 153 19.80 -13.29 9.49
CA GLU A 153 21.23 -13.31 9.84
C GLU A 153 22.09 -13.47 8.57
N GLN A 154 21.67 -14.34 7.65
CA GLN A 154 22.36 -14.52 6.37
C GLN A 154 22.29 -13.26 5.50
N VAL A 155 21.11 -12.64 5.35
CA VAL A 155 20.97 -11.44 4.51
C VAL A 155 21.59 -10.20 5.14
N ALA A 156 21.71 -10.16 6.47
CA ALA A 156 22.40 -9.10 7.17
C ALA A 156 23.93 -9.18 7.00
N ALA A 157 24.47 -10.40 6.89
CA ALA A 157 25.90 -10.66 6.73
C ALA A 157 26.38 -10.61 5.26
N ASP A 158 25.55 -10.97 4.28
CA ASP A 158 25.93 -11.09 2.87
C ASP A 158 24.99 -10.32 1.92
N LYS A 159 25.56 -9.34 1.21
CA LYS A 159 24.86 -8.52 0.19
C LYS A 159 24.30 -9.37 -0.96
N THR A 160 24.98 -10.44 -1.34
CA THR A 160 24.53 -11.37 -2.38
C THR A 160 23.34 -12.19 -1.88
N ALA A 161 23.36 -12.64 -0.63
CA ALA A 161 22.22 -13.30 0.00
C ALA A 161 21.01 -12.35 0.07
N PHE A 162 21.22 -11.10 0.48
CA PHE A 162 20.19 -10.06 0.47
C PHE A 162 19.60 -9.85 -0.92
N ALA A 163 20.44 -9.68 -1.94
CA ALA A 163 19.98 -9.47 -3.32
C ALA A 163 19.16 -10.66 -3.86
N LYS A 164 19.58 -11.90 -3.55
CA LYS A 164 18.84 -13.11 -3.90
C LYS A 164 17.49 -13.19 -3.18
N ALA A 165 17.46 -12.90 -1.88
CA ALA A 165 16.24 -12.87 -1.07
C ALA A 165 15.24 -11.83 -1.60
N PHE A 166 15.73 -10.61 -1.87
CA PHE A 166 14.92 -9.54 -2.44
C PHE A 166 14.38 -9.95 -3.82
N ALA A 167 15.22 -10.47 -4.72
CA ALA A 167 14.79 -10.91 -6.04
C ALA A 167 13.75 -12.05 -6.00
N ALA A 168 13.88 -12.99 -5.06
CA ALA A 168 12.87 -14.02 -4.83
C ALA A 168 11.55 -13.39 -4.37
N SER A 169 11.57 -12.55 -3.33
CA SER A 169 10.35 -11.88 -2.83
C SER A 169 9.65 -11.03 -3.88
N TYR A 170 10.43 -10.40 -4.78
CA TYR A 170 9.94 -9.55 -5.86
C TYR A 170 9.23 -10.36 -6.95
N ARG A 171 9.60 -11.63 -7.17
CA ARG A 171 8.93 -12.52 -8.13
C ARG A 171 7.59 -13.02 -7.64
N GLU A 172 7.43 -13.14 -6.32
CA GLU A 172 6.21 -13.64 -5.67
C GLU A 172 5.18 -12.52 -5.36
N GLN A 173 5.25 -11.38 -6.06
CA GLN A 173 4.33 -10.22 -5.89
C GLN A 173 3.10 -10.25 -6.79
N ASP A 174 2.88 -11.33 -7.54
CA ASP A 174 1.68 -11.50 -8.36
C ASP A 174 0.59 -12.22 -7.55
N TYR A 175 -0.66 -11.78 -7.60
CA TYR A 175 -1.73 -12.40 -6.82
C TYR A 175 -2.18 -13.76 -7.37
N LEU A 176 -1.95 -14.07 -8.65
CA LEU A 176 -2.29 -15.38 -9.21
C LEU A 176 -1.16 -16.38 -9.01
N LEU A 177 0.08 -15.94 -9.25
CA LEU A 177 1.26 -16.83 -9.25
C LEU A 177 2.06 -16.82 -7.95
N GLY A 178 1.91 -15.79 -7.13
CA GLY A 178 2.72 -15.59 -5.94
C GLY A 178 2.46 -16.66 -4.88
N ARG A 179 3.55 -17.20 -4.34
CA ARG A 179 3.52 -18.22 -3.29
C ARG A 179 3.80 -17.61 -1.92
N THR A 180 3.59 -18.43 -0.89
CA THR A 180 3.96 -18.08 0.49
C THR A 180 5.47 -17.92 0.60
N LEU A 181 5.94 -16.85 1.22
CA LEU A 181 7.37 -16.65 1.52
C LEU A 181 7.62 -16.94 3.00
N VAL A 182 8.72 -17.62 3.29
CA VAL A 182 9.13 -17.89 4.67
C VAL A 182 10.56 -17.43 4.88
N GLN A 183 10.78 -16.61 5.90
CA GLN A 183 12.11 -16.10 6.28
C GLN A 183 12.34 -16.27 7.78
N GLN A 184 13.38 -17.03 8.13
CA GLN A 184 13.80 -17.20 9.52
C GLN A 184 14.35 -15.89 10.09
N HIS A 185 13.93 -15.56 11.32
CA HIS A 185 14.40 -14.47 12.15
C HIS A 185 14.66 -15.01 13.57
N GLY A 186 15.93 -15.28 13.90
CA GLY A 186 16.28 -15.99 15.13
C GLY A 186 15.58 -17.35 15.23
N GLU A 187 14.80 -17.53 16.29
CA GLU A 187 14.05 -18.77 16.58
C GLU A 187 12.67 -18.83 15.92
N THR A 188 12.23 -17.75 15.26
CA THR A 188 10.90 -17.64 14.65
C THR A 188 10.98 -17.56 13.14
N TYR A 189 9.86 -17.81 12.48
CA TYR A 189 9.73 -17.76 11.03
C TYR A 189 8.69 -16.72 10.65
N LEU A 190 9.12 -15.68 9.96
CA LEU A 190 8.21 -14.76 9.32
C LEU A 190 7.60 -15.45 8.09
N VAL A 191 6.29 -15.55 8.07
CA VAL A 191 5.52 -16.09 6.96
C VAL A 191 4.75 -14.96 6.29
N GLN A 192 4.96 -14.74 4.99
CA GLN A 192 4.18 -13.81 4.18
C GLN A 192 3.28 -14.61 3.26
N ASN A 193 1.96 -14.50 3.46
CA ASN A 193 0.97 -15.08 2.57
C ASN A 193 1.05 -14.47 1.16
N PRO A 194 0.51 -15.13 0.12
CA PRO A 194 0.42 -14.57 -1.22
C PRO A 194 -0.32 -13.22 -1.25
N PRO A 195 -0.05 -12.34 -2.24
CA PRO A 195 -0.72 -11.05 -2.33
C PRO A 195 -2.25 -11.14 -2.34
N ALA A 196 -2.91 -10.16 -1.73
CA ALA A 196 -4.36 -10.06 -1.79
C ALA A 196 -4.84 -9.94 -3.24
N GLU A 197 -6.02 -10.46 -3.50
CA GLU A 197 -6.66 -10.29 -4.80
C GLU A 197 -6.95 -8.80 -5.04
N PRO A 198 -6.66 -8.26 -6.24
CA PRO A 198 -7.10 -6.94 -6.65
C PRO A 198 -8.61 -6.75 -6.49
N LEU A 199 -9.05 -5.50 -6.32
CA LEU A 199 -10.47 -5.17 -6.40
C LEU A 199 -10.93 -5.25 -7.87
N SER A 200 -12.12 -5.81 -8.08
CA SER A 200 -12.88 -5.62 -9.31
C SER A 200 -13.23 -4.14 -9.51
N GLU A 201 -13.63 -3.74 -10.73
CA GLU A 201 -14.06 -2.36 -10.99
C GLU A 201 -15.23 -1.95 -10.09
N MET A 202 -16.19 -2.86 -9.86
CA MET A 202 -17.34 -2.62 -8.97
C MET A 202 -16.92 -2.43 -7.52
N GLU A 203 -16.12 -3.35 -6.95
CA GLU A 203 -15.61 -3.21 -5.58
C GLU A 203 -14.78 -1.92 -5.42
N PHE A 204 -14.06 -1.52 -6.48
CA PHE A 204 -13.23 -0.32 -6.44
C PHE A 204 -14.07 0.96 -6.51
N ASP A 205 -15.15 0.95 -7.28
CA ASP A 205 -16.15 2.02 -7.32
C ASP A 205 -16.87 2.13 -5.97
N ASP A 206 -17.37 1.03 -5.42
CA ASP A 206 -18.07 0.96 -4.13
C ASP A 206 -17.20 1.53 -3.00
N LEU A 207 -15.91 1.20 -3.00
CA LEU A 207 -14.95 1.72 -2.02
C LEU A 207 -14.90 3.25 -2.02
N TYR A 208 -14.83 3.88 -3.20
CA TYR A 208 -14.76 5.35 -3.30
C TYR A 208 -16.11 6.05 -3.15
N GLU A 209 -17.20 5.30 -3.16
CA GLU A 209 -18.56 5.77 -2.91
C GLU A 209 -18.96 5.73 -1.43
N LEU A 210 -18.12 5.13 -0.57
CA LEU A 210 -18.26 5.27 0.87
C LEU A 210 -18.32 6.76 1.28
N PRO A 211 -19.05 7.10 2.35
CA PRO A 211 -19.34 8.49 2.74
C PRO A 211 -18.15 9.18 3.42
N PHE A 212 -17.00 9.24 2.74
CA PHE A 212 -15.83 9.95 3.22
C PHE A 212 -16.10 11.44 3.34
N THR A 213 -15.75 12.02 4.49
CA THR A 213 -15.92 13.46 4.76
C THR A 213 -15.12 14.31 3.78
N ARG A 214 -13.95 13.80 3.34
CA ARG A 214 -12.93 14.50 2.52
C ARG A 214 -12.39 15.75 3.19
N GLU A 215 -12.48 15.80 4.52
CA GLU A 215 -11.95 16.88 5.35
C GLU A 215 -10.93 16.31 6.34
N ALA A 216 -10.18 17.20 6.97
CA ALA A 216 -9.34 16.83 8.12
C ALA A 216 -10.20 16.24 9.25
N HIS A 217 -9.59 15.42 10.10
CA HIS A 217 -10.27 14.90 11.28
C HIS A 217 -10.76 16.07 12.17
N PRO A 218 -11.99 16.04 12.70
CA PRO A 218 -12.56 17.17 13.44
C PRO A 218 -11.77 17.63 14.68
N SER A 219 -10.91 16.76 15.23
CA SER A 219 -10.03 17.09 16.36
C SER A 219 -8.85 17.99 15.99
N TYR A 220 -8.58 18.21 14.71
CA TYR A 220 -7.46 19.05 14.27
C TYR A 220 -7.92 20.50 14.13
N GLU A 221 -7.31 21.39 14.90
CA GLU A 221 -7.61 22.83 14.87
C GLU A 221 -6.81 23.56 13.77
N LYS A 222 -5.66 23.01 13.37
CA LYS A 222 -4.80 23.56 12.33
C LYS A 222 -4.98 22.80 11.01
N GLU A 223 -4.79 23.50 9.90
CA GLU A 223 -4.86 22.92 8.56
C GLU A 223 -3.82 21.81 8.36
N ILE A 224 -4.17 20.78 7.58
CA ILE A 224 -3.24 19.73 7.13
C ILE A 224 -2.71 20.12 5.75
N PRO A 225 -1.41 20.45 5.58
CA PRO A 225 -0.89 20.96 4.32
C PRO A 225 -1.16 20.07 3.10
N ALA A 226 -0.99 18.75 3.24
CA ALA A 226 -1.20 17.78 2.17
C ALA A 226 -2.66 17.73 1.69
N LEU A 227 -3.64 18.06 2.55
CA LEU A 227 -5.05 18.03 2.18
C LEU A 227 -5.35 19.06 1.08
N LYS A 228 -4.69 20.22 1.09
CA LYS A 228 -4.87 21.27 0.07
C LYS A 228 -4.59 20.75 -1.35
N GLU A 229 -3.57 19.91 -1.49
CA GLU A 229 -3.18 19.36 -2.80
C GLU A 229 -4.11 18.24 -3.26
N VAL A 230 -4.66 17.43 -2.34
CA VAL A 230 -5.40 16.20 -2.70
C VAL A 230 -6.92 16.33 -2.60
N LYS A 231 -7.46 17.36 -1.94
CA LYS A 231 -8.89 17.50 -1.62
C LYS A 231 -9.82 17.38 -2.83
N PHE A 232 -9.41 17.94 -3.97
CA PHE A 232 -10.18 17.94 -5.23
C PHE A 232 -9.54 17.07 -6.32
N SER A 233 -8.84 16.02 -5.92
CA SER A 233 -8.25 15.02 -6.82
C SER A 233 -9.09 13.76 -6.86
N LEU A 234 -9.08 13.07 -8.00
CA LEU A 234 -9.79 11.82 -8.23
C LEU A 234 -8.78 10.70 -8.48
N VAL A 235 -8.81 9.67 -7.63
CA VAL A 235 -8.05 8.46 -7.91
C VAL A 235 -8.81 7.64 -8.94
N SER A 236 -8.24 7.44 -10.12
CA SER A 236 -8.83 6.71 -11.24
C SER A 236 -8.30 5.28 -11.39
N ASN A 237 -7.08 5.01 -10.90
CA ASN A 237 -6.46 3.69 -10.98
C ASN A 237 -5.47 3.40 -9.85
N ARG A 238 -5.16 2.12 -9.67
CA ARG A 238 -4.10 1.58 -8.80
C ARG A 238 -3.29 0.53 -9.57
N GLY A 239 -2.09 0.25 -9.05
CA GLY A 239 -1.13 -0.67 -9.65
C GLY A 239 -0.29 -0.02 -10.75
N CYS A 240 0.86 -0.62 -11.04
CA CYS A 240 1.72 -0.16 -12.14
C CYS A 240 2.57 -1.29 -12.71
N TYR A 241 2.34 -1.64 -13.97
CA TYR A 241 3.15 -2.65 -14.68
C TYR A 241 4.50 -2.14 -15.18
N GLY A 242 4.84 -0.87 -14.91
CA GLY A 242 6.11 -0.27 -15.33
C GLY A 242 7.34 -0.90 -14.66
N GLY A 243 7.21 -1.38 -13.42
CA GLY A 243 8.26 -2.17 -12.73
C GLY A 243 9.62 -1.46 -12.62
N CYS A 244 9.61 -0.14 -12.45
CA CYS A 244 10.83 0.67 -12.34
C CYS A 244 11.59 0.30 -11.06
N ALA A 245 12.91 0.07 -11.18
CA ALA A 245 13.73 -0.40 -10.05
C ALA A 245 13.81 0.58 -8.86
N PHE A 246 13.55 1.87 -9.11
CA PHE A 246 13.54 2.93 -8.09
C PHE A 246 12.16 3.14 -7.45
N CYS A 247 11.12 2.44 -7.91
CA CYS A 247 9.74 2.74 -7.54
C CYS A 247 9.16 1.68 -6.61
N ALA A 248 8.60 2.11 -5.49
CA ALA A 248 7.96 1.23 -4.51
C ALA A 248 6.53 0.82 -4.88
N ILE A 249 5.90 1.46 -5.87
CA ILE A 249 4.50 1.18 -6.26
C ILE A 249 4.31 -0.28 -6.62
N PHE A 250 5.22 -0.87 -7.40
CA PHE A 250 5.14 -2.28 -7.74
C PHE A 250 5.08 -3.17 -6.49
N PHE A 251 5.97 -2.90 -5.53
CA PHE A 251 6.15 -3.75 -4.35
C PHE A 251 5.04 -3.54 -3.30
N HIS A 252 4.27 -2.45 -3.43
CA HIS A 252 3.16 -2.11 -2.55
C HIS A 252 1.79 -2.37 -3.20
N GLN A 253 1.52 -1.82 -4.39
CA GLN A 253 0.23 -1.97 -5.08
C GLN A 253 0.20 -3.11 -6.11
N GLY A 254 1.35 -3.71 -6.44
CA GLY A 254 1.43 -4.73 -7.48
C GLY A 254 1.45 -4.17 -8.91
N ARG A 255 1.44 -5.09 -9.88
CA ARG A 255 1.44 -4.79 -11.32
C ARG A 255 0.06 -4.82 -11.95
N TYR A 256 -0.89 -5.43 -11.26
CA TYR A 256 -2.24 -5.57 -11.75
C TYR A 256 -2.91 -4.20 -11.71
N ILE A 257 -3.41 -3.76 -12.85
CA ILE A 257 -4.06 -2.45 -12.94
C ILE A 257 -5.51 -2.61 -12.55
N GLN A 258 -5.89 -1.89 -11.50
CA GLN A 258 -7.27 -1.71 -11.09
C GLN A 258 -7.71 -0.33 -11.54
N SER A 259 -8.86 -0.23 -12.19
CA SER A 259 -9.40 1.03 -12.69
C SER A 259 -10.82 1.19 -12.20
N ARG A 260 -11.19 2.42 -11.90
CA ARG A 260 -12.58 2.80 -11.64
C ARG A 260 -13.35 3.00 -12.94
N SER A 261 -14.67 2.90 -12.86
CA SER A 261 -15.54 3.27 -13.96
C SER A 261 -15.53 4.78 -14.20
N VAL A 262 -15.84 5.19 -15.43
CA VAL A 262 -16.05 6.60 -15.77
C VAL A 262 -17.19 7.18 -14.92
N GLN A 263 -18.23 6.38 -14.69
CA GLN A 263 -19.45 6.77 -13.98
C GLN A 263 -19.15 7.05 -12.50
N SER A 264 -18.36 6.20 -11.83
CA SER A 264 -17.97 6.45 -10.43
C SER A 264 -17.14 7.73 -10.30
N LEU A 265 -16.18 7.97 -11.21
CA LEU A 265 -15.41 9.22 -11.25
C LEU A 265 -16.31 10.45 -11.46
N VAL A 266 -17.32 10.34 -12.33
CA VAL A 266 -18.28 11.42 -12.59
C VAL A 266 -19.14 11.70 -11.36
N ARG A 267 -19.68 10.67 -10.70
CA ARG A 267 -20.47 10.82 -9.46
C ARG A 267 -19.67 11.51 -8.37
N GLU A 268 -18.43 11.06 -8.15
CA GLU A 268 -17.53 11.67 -7.17
C GLU A 268 -17.22 13.13 -7.52
N ALA A 269 -16.94 13.42 -8.79
CA ALA A 269 -16.69 14.79 -9.24
C ALA A 269 -17.90 15.70 -9.06
N GLN A 270 -19.13 15.20 -9.31
CA GLN A 270 -20.37 15.92 -9.05
C GLN A 270 -20.55 16.21 -7.55
N MET A 271 -20.16 15.30 -6.66
CA MET A 271 -20.17 15.59 -5.22
C MET A 271 -19.15 16.67 -4.84
N LEU A 272 -17.96 16.65 -5.46
CA LEU A 272 -16.95 17.68 -5.24
C LEU A 272 -17.44 19.06 -5.69
N THR A 273 -18.25 19.16 -6.75
CA THR A 273 -18.76 20.46 -7.22
C THR A 273 -19.72 21.12 -6.23
N GLN A 274 -20.30 20.35 -5.30
CA GLN A 274 -21.20 20.86 -4.25
C GLN A 274 -20.46 21.38 -3.03
N LYS A 275 -19.14 21.18 -2.93
CA LYS A 275 -18.34 21.71 -1.81
C LYS A 275 -18.19 23.22 -1.93
N LYS A 276 -18.43 23.96 -0.83
CA LYS A 276 -18.42 25.43 -0.79
C LYS A 276 -17.10 26.06 -1.27
N ASP A 277 -15.99 25.36 -1.04
CA ASP A 277 -14.64 25.79 -1.39
C ASP A 277 -14.19 25.30 -2.78
N PHE A 278 -15.02 24.55 -3.51
CA PHE A 278 -14.70 24.13 -4.87
C PHE A 278 -14.70 25.32 -5.83
N LYS A 279 -13.59 25.52 -6.56
CA LYS A 279 -13.40 26.67 -7.47
C LYS A 279 -13.54 26.32 -8.95
N GLY A 280 -13.99 25.10 -9.24
CA GLY A 280 -14.12 24.57 -10.61
C GLY A 280 -12.89 23.84 -11.13
N TYR A 281 -11.95 23.45 -10.27
CA TYR A 281 -10.72 22.79 -10.67
C TYR A 281 -10.61 21.41 -10.03
N ILE A 282 -10.62 20.36 -10.86
CA ILE A 282 -10.19 19.03 -10.43
C ILE A 282 -8.67 19.00 -10.50
N HIS A 283 -8.02 18.82 -9.36
CA HIS A 283 -6.57 19.02 -9.19
C HIS A 283 -5.73 17.91 -9.81
N ASP A 284 -6.25 16.69 -9.83
CA ASP A 284 -5.65 15.55 -10.50
C ASP A 284 -6.72 14.51 -10.83
N VAL A 285 -6.50 13.73 -11.89
CA VAL A 285 -7.28 12.53 -12.22
C VAL A 285 -6.27 11.46 -12.57
N GLY A 286 -6.04 10.51 -11.67
CA GLY A 286 -4.91 9.62 -11.86
C GLY A 286 -4.69 8.63 -10.74
N GLY A 287 -3.46 8.19 -10.62
CA GLY A 287 -3.03 7.11 -9.76
C GLY A 287 -1.52 7.01 -9.89
N PRO A 288 -0.93 5.83 -9.65
CA PRO A 288 0.51 5.64 -9.83
C PRO A 288 1.02 6.06 -11.22
N THR A 289 0.26 5.69 -12.26
CA THR A 289 0.45 6.15 -13.64
C THR A 289 -0.91 6.49 -14.21
N ALA A 290 -1.15 7.75 -14.57
CA ALA A 290 -2.48 8.25 -14.88
C ALA A 290 -3.13 7.52 -16.07
N ASN A 291 -2.34 7.22 -17.11
CA ASN A 291 -2.84 6.59 -18.34
C ASN A 291 -2.80 5.05 -18.36
N PHE A 292 -2.49 4.39 -17.23
CA PHE A 292 -2.62 2.94 -17.10
C PHE A 292 -4.02 2.60 -16.62
N THR A 293 -4.90 2.26 -17.56
CA THR A 293 -6.33 2.01 -17.28
C THR A 293 -6.75 0.55 -17.45
N ARG A 294 -5.81 -0.33 -17.76
CA ARG A 294 -6.03 -1.76 -18.01
C ARG A 294 -4.75 -2.54 -17.81
N LEU A 295 -4.86 -3.86 -17.76
CA LEU A 295 -3.69 -4.74 -17.72
C LEU A 295 -2.80 -4.55 -18.94
N SER A 296 -1.51 -4.85 -18.78
CA SER A 296 -0.53 -4.67 -19.84
C SER A 296 -0.81 -5.53 -21.08
N CYS A 297 -1.43 -6.70 -20.93
CA CYS A 297 -1.77 -7.59 -22.05
C CYS A 297 -2.91 -8.54 -21.65
N LYS A 298 -3.61 -9.12 -22.64
CA LYS A 298 -4.73 -10.06 -22.40
C LYS A 298 -4.32 -11.31 -21.59
N LYS A 299 -3.06 -11.77 -21.77
CA LYS A 299 -2.56 -12.96 -21.04
C LYS A 299 -2.48 -12.75 -19.53
N ALA A 300 -2.28 -11.49 -19.08
CA ALA A 300 -2.19 -11.18 -17.66
C ALA A 300 -3.51 -11.40 -16.90
N GLU A 301 -4.64 -11.49 -17.60
CA GLU A 301 -5.96 -11.73 -17.01
C GLU A 301 -6.06 -13.14 -16.42
N THR A 302 -5.51 -14.15 -17.12
CA THR A 302 -5.65 -15.57 -16.74
C THR A 302 -4.35 -16.23 -16.30
N GLN A 303 -3.20 -15.65 -16.65
CA GLN A 303 -1.88 -16.24 -16.37
C GLN A 303 -1.03 -15.40 -15.40
N GLY A 304 -1.58 -14.30 -14.90
CA GLY A 304 -0.83 -13.34 -14.09
C GLY A 304 0.29 -12.64 -14.86
N MET A 305 1.08 -11.85 -14.14
CA MET A 305 2.19 -11.12 -14.72
C MET A 305 3.43 -12.00 -14.87
N CYS A 306 4.10 -11.89 -16.02
CA CYS A 306 5.29 -12.70 -16.32
C CYS A 306 6.38 -12.57 -15.24
N PRO A 307 6.81 -13.67 -14.60
CA PRO A 307 7.89 -13.67 -13.62
C PRO A 307 9.20 -13.14 -14.22
N GLY A 308 9.86 -12.23 -13.51
CA GLY A 308 11.17 -11.68 -13.90
C GLY A 308 11.19 -10.81 -15.17
N LYS A 309 10.07 -10.63 -15.88
CA LYS A 309 9.98 -9.79 -17.09
C LYS A 309 9.32 -8.46 -16.78
N ARG A 310 9.85 -7.38 -17.35
CA ARG A 310 9.26 -6.03 -17.28
C ARG A 310 8.52 -5.75 -18.59
N CYS A 311 7.33 -5.15 -18.51
CA CYS A 311 6.52 -4.92 -19.71
C CYS A 311 7.10 -3.83 -20.63
N LEU A 312 7.89 -2.90 -20.05
CA LEU A 312 8.41 -1.71 -20.75
C LEU A 312 9.93 -1.72 -20.90
N ALA A 313 10.62 -2.79 -20.48
CA ALA A 313 12.08 -2.83 -20.46
C ALA A 313 12.63 -4.25 -20.70
N PRO A 314 13.79 -4.40 -21.36
CA PRO A 314 14.64 -3.32 -21.93
C PRO A 314 14.07 -2.72 -23.22
N ARG A 315 13.12 -3.40 -23.86
CA ARG A 315 12.26 -2.88 -24.90
C ARG A 315 10.81 -3.18 -24.54
N PRO A 316 9.84 -2.40 -25.03
CA PRO A 316 8.42 -2.68 -24.85
C PRO A 316 8.06 -4.10 -25.31
N CYS A 317 7.21 -4.77 -24.53
CA CYS A 317 6.75 -6.12 -24.86
C CYS A 317 5.87 -6.07 -26.12
N PRO A 318 6.04 -6.99 -27.09
CA PRO A 318 5.20 -7.01 -28.30
C PRO A 318 3.72 -7.33 -28.02
N ASN A 319 3.40 -7.88 -26.84
CA ASN A 319 2.00 -8.13 -26.42
C ASN A 319 1.40 -6.94 -25.66
N LEU A 320 2.15 -5.85 -25.48
CA LEU A 320 1.70 -4.69 -24.72
C LEU A 320 0.52 -4.03 -25.43
N ILE A 321 -0.56 -3.79 -24.69
CA ILE A 321 -1.72 -3.06 -25.19
C ILE A 321 -1.53 -1.58 -24.88
N VAL A 322 -1.30 -0.80 -25.91
CA VAL A 322 -1.17 0.67 -25.82
C VAL A 322 -2.48 1.30 -26.24
N ASP A 323 -3.39 1.48 -25.28
CA ASP A 323 -4.68 2.12 -25.51
C ASP A 323 -5.03 3.07 -24.36
N HIS A 324 -5.27 4.34 -24.71
CA HIS A 324 -5.60 5.42 -23.78
C HIS A 324 -7.04 5.90 -23.90
N SER A 325 -7.88 5.22 -24.69
CA SER A 325 -9.25 5.63 -24.99
C SER A 325 -10.10 5.79 -23.71
N LYS A 326 -10.04 4.81 -22.79
CA LYS A 326 -10.73 4.87 -21.48
C LYS A 326 -10.29 6.08 -20.65
N TYR A 327 -9.00 6.39 -20.63
CA TYR A 327 -8.50 7.54 -19.88
C TYR A 327 -8.99 8.87 -20.49
N LEU A 328 -8.94 8.99 -21.81
CA LEU A 328 -9.45 10.16 -22.53
C LEU A 328 -10.96 10.32 -22.36
N GLU A 329 -11.70 9.21 -22.33
CA GLU A 329 -13.13 9.19 -22.04
C GLU A 329 -13.42 9.76 -20.65
N SER A 330 -12.73 9.28 -19.60
CA SER A 330 -12.86 9.83 -18.24
C SER A 330 -12.61 11.33 -18.21
N LEU A 331 -11.51 11.81 -18.81
CA LEU A 331 -11.18 13.23 -18.84
C LEU A 331 -12.24 14.06 -19.58
N ARG A 332 -12.77 13.55 -20.69
CA ARG A 332 -13.84 14.22 -21.45
C ARG A 332 -15.15 14.26 -20.67
N ALA A 333 -15.52 13.18 -19.99
CA ALA A 333 -16.72 13.10 -19.17
C ALA A 333 -16.65 14.10 -18.00
N LEU A 334 -15.52 14.14 -17.29
CA LEU A 334 -15.30 15.05 -16.17
C LEU A 334 -15.35 16.54 -16.59
N ARG A 335 -14.82 16.88 -17.77
CA ARG A 335 -14.88 18.24 -18.32
C ARG A 335 -16.28 18.72 -18.69
N LYS A 336 -17.24 17.82 -18.85
CA LYS A 336 -18.64 18.16 -19.18
C LYS A 336 -19.50 18.42 -17.93
N ILE A 337 -18.98 18.17 -16.72
CA ILE A 337 -19.74 18.33 -15.48
C ILE A 337 -19.97 19.83 -15.21
N PRO A 338 -21.23 20.27 -14.99
CA PRO A 338 -21.52 21.65 -14.59
C PRO A 338 -20.73 22.06 -13.34
N GLY A 339 -20.14 23.25 -13.39
CA GLY A 339 -19.27 23.76 -12.32
C GLY A 339 -17.79 23.39 -12.47
N VAL A 340 -17.43 22.41 -13.29
CA VAL A 340 -16.03 22.10 -13.61
C VAL A 340 -15.54 23.02 -14.74
N LYS A 341 -14.51 23.82 -14.45
CA LYS A 341 -13.82 24.70 -15.41
C LYS A 341 -12.63 24.00 -16.07
N LYS A 342 -11.85 23.23 -15.30
CA LYS A 342 -10.67 22.53 -15.80
C LYS A 342 -10.37 21.28 -15.00
N VAL A 343 -9.89 20.27 -15.71
CA VAL A 343 -9.42 18.99 -15.17
C VAL A 343 -7.92 18.91 -15.43
N PHE A 344 -7.15 18.74 -14.35
CA PHE A 344 -5.70 18.60 -14.42
C PHE A 344 -5.28 17.14 -14.33
N VAL A 345 -4.10 16.85 -14.88
CA VAL A 345 -3.38 15.60 -14.71
C VAL A 345 -2.02 15.98 -14.13
N ARG A 346 -1.84 15.70 -12.85
CA ARG A 346 -0.59 15.91 -12.09
C ARG A 346 0.08 14.58 -11.76
N SER A 347 -0.66 13.47 -11.81
CA SER A 347 -0.11 12.13 -11.85
C SER A 347 0.77 11.91 -13.09
N GLY A 348 1.80 11.07 -12.96
CA GLY A 348 2.72 10.78 -14.06
C GLY A 348 2.03 10.11 -15.25
N VAL A 349 2.37 10.53 -16.47
CA VAL A 349 1.91 9.92 -17.73
C VAL A 349 3.09 9.24 -18.42
N ARG A 350 2.88 8.03 -18.93
CA ARG A 350 3.91 7.25 -19.62
C ARG A 350 3.71 7.31 -21.15
N TYR A 351 4.82 7.38 -21.89
CA TYR A 351 4.86 7.48 -23.35
C TYR A 351 5.89 6.53 -23.99
N ASP A 352 6.60 5.75 -23.17
CA ASP A 352 7.74 4.91 -23.52
C ASP A 352 7.32 3.50 -23.96
N TYR A 353 6.42 3.44 -24.95
CA TYR A 353 5.84 2.22 -25.52
C TYR A 353 6.56 1.66 -26.73
#